data_AF-A0A1A6FZQ6-F1
#
_entry.id   AF-A0A1A6FZQ6-F1
#
_cell.length_a   1.000
_cell.length_b   1.000
_cell.length_c   1.000
_cell.angle_alpha   90.00
_cell.angle_beta   90.00
_cell.angle_gamma   90.00
#
_symmetry.space_group_name_H-M   'P 1'
#
loop_
_entity.id
_entity.type
_entity.pdbx_description
1 polymer ?
#
loop_
_entity_poly.entity_id
_entity_poly.type
_entity_poly.pdbx_seq_one_letter_code
_entity_poly.pdbx_strand_id
1 'polypeptide(L)'
;SEQKWKQLAELAISKCQFSLAQECLHHAQDYGGLLLLATASGNASMVNKLAEGAERDGKNNVAFMSYFLQGKLDACLELLIRTGRLPEAAFLARTYLPSQVSRVVKLWRENLSKVNQKAAESLADPTEYENLFPGLKEAFVVEEWVKETHVDLWPAKQYPLVTPNEERNVMEEAKGFQPSRATAQQVREELHEPDGKPASSPVMTSQKEEK
;
A
#
# COMPACT_ATOMS: atom_id res chain seq x y z
N SER A 1 8.45 -21.49 -28.11
CA SER A 1 7.08 -21.83 -27.67
C SER A 1 7.10 -21.88 -26.16
N GLU A 2 6.25 -21.09 -25.50
CA GLU A 2 6.12 -21.02 -24.03
C GLU A 2 5.93 -22.39 -23.39
N GLN A 3 5.18 -23.29 -24.05
CA GLN A 3 4.96 -24.66 -23.58
C GLN A 3 6.27 -25.46 -23.45
N LYS A 4 7.24 -25.25 -24.37
CA LYS A 4 8.55 -25.92 -24.29
C LYS A 4 9.36 -25.40 -23.11
N TRP A 5 9.25 -24.11 -22.79
CA TRP A 5 9.87 -23.53 -21.60
C TRP A 5 9.25 -24.05 -20.31
N LYS A 6 7.92 -24.26 -20.27
CA LYS A 6 7.26 -24.93 -19.13
C LYS A 6 7.73 -26.36 -18.94
N GLN A 7 7.78 -27.16 -20.00
CA GLN A 7 8.29 -28.53 -19.91
C GLN A 7 9.76 -28.58 -19.45
N LEU A 8 10.58 -27.63 -19.93
CA LEU A 8 11.96 -27.51 -19.48
C LEU A 8 12.04 -27.11 -18.00
N ALA A 9 11.16 -26.21 -17.54
CA ALA A 9 11.06 -25.83 -16.15
C ALA A 9 10.66 -27.01 -15.26
N GLU A 10 9.66 -27.81 -15.65
CA GLU A 10 9.25 -29.02 -14.93
C GLU A 10 10.42 -30.02 -14.81
N LEU A 11 11.16 -30.23 -15.90
CA LEU A 11 12.35 -31.08 -15.88
C LEU A 11 13.45 -30.51 -14.98
N ALA A 12 13.70 -29.20 -15.01
CA ALA A 12 14.67 -28.53 -14.16
C ALA A 12 14.29 -28.64 -12.67
N ILE A 13 13.01 -28.49 -12.33
CA ILE A 13 12.46 -28.68 -10.97
C ILE A 13 12.66 -30.13 -10.53
N SER A 14 12.39 -31.11 -11.39
CA SER A 14 12.61 -32.53 -11.06
C SER A 14 14.07 -32.88 -10.75
N LYS A 15 15.01 -32.11 -11.32
CA LYS A 15 16.46 -32.23 -11.10
C LYS A 15 16.99 -31.28 -10.01
N CYS A 16 16.11 -30.59 -9.29
CA CYS A 16 16.44 -29.58 -8.28
C CYS A 16 17.34 -28.43 -8.80
N GLN A 17 17.26 -28.10 -10.09
CA GLN A 17 18.01 -27.01 -10.71
C GLN A 17 17.18 -25.71 -10.66
N PHE A 18 17.07 -25.12 -9.48
CA PHE A 18 16.16 -23.98 -9.23
C PHE A 18 16.52 -22.72 -10.03
N SER A 19 17.79 -22.41 -10.23
CA SER A 19 18.21 -21.25 -11.03
C SER A 19 17.76 -21.36 -12.49
N LEU A 20 17.91 -22.54 -13.09
CA LEU A 20 17.46 -22.79 -14.46
C LEU A 20 15.93 -22.81 -14.54
N ALA A 21 15.26 -23.42 -13.55
CA ALA A 21 13.80 -23.41 -13.48
C ALA A 21 13.25 -21.98 -13.43
N GLN A 22 13.89 -21.08 -12.69
CA GLN A 22 13.50 -19.67 -12.62
C GLN A 22 13.60 -18.97 -13.99
N GLU A 23 14.72 -19.12 -14.69
CA GLU A 23 14.89 -18.55 -16.03
C GLU A 23 13.85 -19.11 -17.01
N CYS A 24 13.63 -20.42 -16.98
CA CYS A 24 12.63 -21.08 -17.81
C CYS A 24 11.22 -20.58 -17.52
N LEU A 25 10.84 -20.41 -16.25
CA LEU A 25 9.54 -19.90 -15.84
C LEU A 25 9.36 -18.42 -16.22
N HIS A 26 10.42 -17.62 -16.16
CA HIS A 26 10.40 -16.23 -16.63
C HIS A 26 10.13 -16.15 -18.13
N HIS A 27 10.84 -16.97 -18.93
CA HIS A 27 10.61 -17.07 -20.38
C HIS A 27 9.26 -17.70 -20.76
N ALA A 28 8.71 -18.55 -19.89
CA ALA A 28 7.37 -19.12 -20.03
C ALA A 28 6.24 -18.18 -19.56
N GLN A 29 6.57 -16.99 -19.02
CA GLN A 29 5.63 -16.07 -18.35
C GLN A 29 4.72 -16.77 -17.33
N ASP A 30 5.25 -17.80 -16.66
CA ASP A 30 4.50 -18.54 -15.65
C ASP A 30 4.69 -17.91 -14.28
N TYR A 31 3.89 -16.87 -14.05
CA TYR A 31 3.92 -16.09 -12.81
C TYR A 31 3.48 -16.89 -11.57
N GLY A 32 2.64 -17.91 -11.73
CA GLY A 32 2.21 -18.77 -10.63
C GLY A 32 3.34 -19.68 -10.15
N GLY A 33 4.03 -20.34 -11.09
CA GLY A 33 5.21 -21.14 -10.79
C GLY A 33 6.35 -20.29 -10.22
N LEU A 34 6.56 -19.09 -10.78
CA LEU A 34 7.58 -18.17 -10.27
C LEU A 34 7.28 -17.72 -8.84
N LEU A 35 6.02 -17.41 -8.51
CA LEU A 35 5.62 -17.01 -7.16
C LEU A 35 5.87 -18.14 -6.15
N LEU A 36 5.50 -19.37 -6.51
CA LEU A 36 5.72 -20.54 -5.66
C LEU A 36 7.22 -20.74 -5.40
N LEU A 37 8.04 -20.72 -6.46
CA LEU A 37 9.49 -20.90 -6.34
C LEU A 37 10.14 -19.78 -5.51
N ALA A 38 9.76 -18.52 -5.77
CA ALA A 38 10.32 -17.37 -5.07
C ALA A 38 9.95 -17.37 -3.57
N THR A 39 8.71 -17.73 -3.25
CA THR A 39 8.23 -17.82 -1.86
C THR A 39 8.86 -19.00 -1.13
N ALA A 40 8.93 -20.18 -1.76
CA ALA A 40 9.56 -21.36 -1.18
C ALA A 40 11.07 -21.17 -0.94
N SER A 41 11.74 -20.41 -1.82
CA SER A 41 13.16 -20.08 -1.68
C SER A 41 13.42 -18.90 -0.74
N GLY A 42 12.37 -18.20 -0.27
CA GLY A 42 12.50 -17.01 0.58
C GLY A 42 13.26 -15.84 -0.06
N ASN A 43 13.29 -15.75 -1.40
CA ASN A 43 14.10 -14.75 -2.10
C ASN A 43 13.30 -13.45 -2.32
N ALA A 44 13.41 -12.51 -1.40
CA ALA A 44 12.69 -11.23 -1.45
C ALA A 44 12.97 -10.41 -2.73
N SER A 45 14.21 -10.40 -3.22
CA SER A 45 14.57 -9.69 -4.46
C SER A 45 13.83 -10.25 -5.67
N MET A 46 13.69 -11.57 -5.73
CA MET A 46 12.96 -12.25 -6.81
C MET A 46 11.47 -11.96 -6.76
N VAL A 47 10.87 -12.00 -5.56
CA VAL A 47 9.45 -11.65 -5.36
C VAL A 47 9.18 -10.20 -5.80
N ASN A 48 10.11 -9.27 -5.55
CA ASN A 48 9.95 -7.89 -6.01
C ASN A 48 9.97 -7.76 -7.53
N LYS A 49 10.95 -8.39 -8.21
CA LYS A 49 11.03 -8.40 -9.68
C LYS A 49 9.80 -9.07 -10.32
N LEU A 50 9.28 -10.12 -9.67
CA LEU A 50 8.05 -10.78 -10.07
C LEU A 50 6.85 -9.84 -9.96
N ALA A 51 6.74 -9.08 -8.87
CA ALA A 51 5.64 -8.13 -8.67
C ALA A 51 5.59 -7.09 -9.80
N GLU A 52 6.73 -6.46 -10.10
CA GLU A 52 6.87 -5.47 -11.18
C GLU A 52 6.58 -6.09 -12.56
N GLY A 53 7.06 -7.31 -12.81
CA GLY A 53 6.80 -8.04 -14.06
C GLY A 53 5.32 -8.41 -14.22
N ALA A 54 4.68 -8.88 -13.15
CA ALA A 54 3.26 -9.23 -13.14
C ALA A 54 2.36 -7.99 -13.31
N GLU A 55 2.75 -6.85 -12.74
CA GLU A 55 2.05 -5.58 -12.93
C GLU A 55 2.11 -5.11 -14.38
N ARG A 56 3.28 -5.17 -15.01
CA ARG A 56 3.47 -4.81 -16.43
C ARG A 56 2.62 -5.68 -17.37
N ASP A 57 2.51 -6.97 -17.06
CA ASP A 57 1.75 -7.94 -17.85
C ASP A 57 0.25 -7.98 -17.47
N GLY A 58 -0.21 -7.07 -16.60
CA GLY A 58 -1.61 -6.93 -16.19
C GLY A 58 -2.12 -8.06 -15.28
N LYS A 59 -1.22 -8.89 -14.72
CA LYS A 59 -1.54 -9.96 -13.77
C LYS A 59 -1.64 -9.42 -12.35
N ASN A 60 -2.61 -8.55 -12.13
CA ASN A 60 -2.79 -7.79 -10.88
C ASN A 60 -2.88 -8.66 -9.62
N ASN A 61 -3.49 -9.85 -9.70
CA ASN A 61 -3.61 -10.74 -8.53
C ASN A 61 -2.25 -11.25 -8.06
N VAL A 62 -1.35 -11.60 -8.99
CA VAL A 62 0.00 -12.07 -8.65
C VAL A 62 0.87 -10.91 -8.17
N ALA A 63 0.75 -9.74 -8.79
CA ALA A 63 1.42 -8.53 -8.33
C ALA A 63 0.99 -8.16 -6.90
N PHE A 64 -0.32 -8.16 -6.61
CA PHE A 64 -0.87 -7.88 -5.29
C PHE A 64 -0.33 -8.85 -4.24
N MET A 65 -0.40 -10.16 -4.49
CA MET A 65 0.13 -11.17 -3.57
C MET A 65 1.63 -10.98 -3.34
N SER A 66 2.40 -10.72 -4.40
CA SER A 66 3.85 -10.53 -4.30
C SER A 66 4.23 -9.30 -3.45
N TYR A 67 3.50 -8.19 -3.58
CA TYR A 67 3.69 -7.01 -2.73
C TYR A 67 3.22 -7.25 -1.30
N PHE A 68 2.10 -7.95 -1.11
CA PHE A 68 1.54 -8.25 0.21
C PHE A 68 2.46 -9.16 1.02
N LEU A 69 3.04 -10.19 0.41
CA LEU A 69 4.03 -11.07 1.06
C LEU A 69 5.30 -10.32 1.49
N GLN A 70 5.67 -9.26 0.77
CA GLN A 70 6.82 -8.41 1.14
C GLN A 70 6.47 -7.36 2.20
N GLY A 71 5.20 -7.23 2.60
CA GLY A 71 4.74 -6.16 3.48
C GLY A 71 4.67 -4.77 2.83
N LYS A 72 4.77 -4.67 1.49
CA LYS A 72 4.72 -3.40 0.75
C LYS A 72 3.27 -2.95 0.53
N LEU A 73 2.63 -2.53 1.61
CA LEU A 73 1.21 -2.20 1.63
C LEU A 73 0.87 -0.95 0.79
N ASP A 74 1.78 0.05 0.72
CA ASP A 74 1.60 1.23 -0.14
C ASP A 74 1.50 0.84 -1.62
N ALA A 75 2.35 -0.08 -2.08
CA ALA A 75 2.32 -0.60 -3.45
C ALA A 75 1.05 -1.41 -3.73
N CYS A 76 0.59 -2.22 -2.77
CA CYS A 76 -0.69 -2.93 -2.86
C CYS A 76 -1.86 -1.95 -3.01
N LEU A 77 -1.85 -0.86 -2.24
CA LEU A 77 -2.91 0.14 -2.27
C LEU A 77 -2.96 0.86 -3.63
N GLU A 78 -1.82 1.31 -4.12
CA GLU A 78 -1.72 1.99 -5.42
C GLU A 78 -2.12 1.07 -6.58
N LEU A 79 -1.78 -0.22 -6.51
CA LEU A 79 -2.22 -1.23 -7.49
C LEU A 79 -3.75 -1.37 -7.50
N LEU A 80 -4.42 -1.34 -6.34
CA LEU A 80 -5.88 -1.41 -6.27
C LEU A 80 -6.54 -0.13 -6.83
N ILE A 81 -5.97 1.04 -6.52
CA ILE A 81 -6.44 2.33 -7.06
C ILE A 81 -6.29 2.34 -8.59
N ARG A 82 -5.13 1.96 -9.12
CA ARG A 82 -4.85 1.90 -10.56
C ARG A 82 -5.78 0.94 -11.31
N THR A 83 -6.18 -0.16 -10.65
CA THR A 83 -7.12 -1.13 -11.23
C THR A 83 -8.59 -0.74 -11.06
N GLY A 84 -8.88 0.41 -10.43
CA GLY A 84 -10.24 0.91 -10.21
C GLY A 84 -11.02 0.16 -9.13
N ARG A 85 -10.35 -0.66 -8.31
CA ARG A 85 -10.96 -1.45 -7.23
C ARG A 85 -10.95 -0.66 -5.92
N LEU A 86 -11.64 0.47 -5.92
CA LEU A 86 -11.67 1.42 -4.81
C LEU A 86 -12.31 0.88 -3.51
N PRO A 87 -13.40 0.07 -3.54
CA PRO A 87 -13.93 -0.53 -2.32
C PRO A 87 -12.91 -1.43 -1.61
N GLU A 88 -12.20 -2.27 -2.37
CA GLU A 88 -11.15 -3.16 -1.84
C GLU A 88 -9.98 -2.35 -1.27
N ALA A 89 -9.57 -1.28 -1.97
CA ALA A 89 -8.56 -0.36 -1.49
C ALA A 89 -8.96 0.31 -0.16
N ALA A 90 -10.24 0.69 -0.02
CA ALA A 90 -10.74 1.31 1.21
C ALA A 90 -10.73 0.33 2.38
N PHE A 91 -11.09 -0.94 2.15
CA PHE A 91 -10.98 -1.99 3.16
C PHE A 91 -9.53 -2.28 3.56
N LEU A 92 -8.61 -2.33 2.59
CA LEU A 92 -7.19 -2.53 2.86
C LEU A 92 -6.62 -1.38 3.68
N ALA A 93 -6.91 -0.13 3.28
CA ALA A 93 -6.49 1.06 4.01
C ALA A 93 -7.05 1.04 5.44
N ARG A 94 -8.34 0.76 5.62
CA ARG A 94 -8.94 0.74 6.96
C ARG A 94 -8.29 -0.29 7.90
N THR A 95 -7.83 -1.41 7.36
CA THR A 95 -7.28 -2.51 8.15
C THR A 95 -5.80 -2.34 8.46
N TYR A 96 -5.01 -1.85 7.49
CA TYR A 96 -3.55 -1.83 7.59
C TYR A 96 -2.94 -0.42 7.56
N LEU A 97 -3.51 0.51 6.79
CA LEU A 97 -3.03 1.89 6.60
C LEU A 97 -4.15 2.91 6.89
N PRO A 98 -4.55 3.08 8.16
CA PRO A 98 -5.63 3.99 8.51
C PRO A 98 -5.38 5.42 8.00
N SER A 99 -4.12 5.87 7.93
CA SER A 99 -3.71 7.18 7.39
C SER A 99 -4.18 7.46 5.97
N GLN A 100 -4.27 6.43 5.12
CA GLN A 100 -4.64 6.58 3.71
C GLN A 100 -6.14 6.43 3.44
N VAL A 101 -6.95 6.10 4.45
CA VAL A 101 -8.38 5.83 4.28
C VAL A 101 -9.11 7.04 3.68
N SER A 102 -8.89 8.23 4.22
CA SER A 102 -9.55 9.46 3.73
C SER A 102 -9.21 9.75 2.27
N ARG A 103 -7.98 9.48 1.81
CA ARG A 103 -7.59 9.62 0.40
C ARG A 103 -8.39 8.68 -0.49
N VAL A 104 -8.50 7.41 -0.10
CA VAL A 104 -9.18 6.37 -0.90
C VAL A 104 -10.69 6.58 -0.92
N VAL A 105 -11.30 6.97 0.20
CA VAL A 105 -12.74 7.24 0.27
C VAL A 105 -13.13 8.43 -0.60
N LYS A 106 -12.32 9.50 -0.65
CA LYS A 106 -12.52 10.62 -1.58
C LYS A 106 -12.50 10.18 -3.05
N LEU A 107 -11.47 9.43 -3.46
CA LEU A 107 -11.40 8.87 -4.81
C LEU A 107 -12.58 7.95 -5.13
N TRP A 108 -13.01 7.16 -4.13
CA TRP A 108 -14.17 6.28 -4.26
C TRP A 108 -15.46 7.05 -4.44
N ARG A 109 -15.66 8.12 -3.66
CA ARG A 109 -16.80 9.02 -3.75
C ARG A 109 -16.87 9.71 -5.11
N GLU A 110 -15.74 10.18 -5.64
CA GLU A 110 -15.64 10.79 -6.98
C GLU A 110 -15.94 9.81 -8.12
N ASN A 111 -15.55 8.54 -7.96
CA ASN A 111 -15.85 7.52 -8.97
C ASN A 111 -17.32 7.08 -8.90
N LEU A 112 -17.85 6.91 -7.68
CA LEU A 112 -19.25 6.55 -7.45
C LEU A 112 -20.22 7.66 -7.86
N SER A 113 -19.88 8.93 -7.67
CA SER A 113 -20.77 10.04 -8.02
C SER A 113 -21.14 10.05 -9.52
N LYS A 114 -20.24 9.54 -10.37
CA LYS A 114 -20.49 9.35 -11.82
C LYS A 114 -21.56 8.29 -12.11
N VAL A 115 -21.73 7.31 -11.24
CA VAL A 115 -22.67 6.19 -11.40
C VAL A 115 -23.94 6.43 -10.58
N ASN A 116 -23.79 6.81 -9.31
CA ASN A 116 -24.88 7.05 -8.38
C ASN A 116 -24.47 8.04 -7.26
N GLN A 117 -25.05 9.23 -7.31
CA GLN A 117 -24.79 10.29 -6.34
C GLN A 117 -25.25 9.94 -4.91
N LYS A 118 -26.37 9.23 -4.74
CA LYS A 118 -26.87 8.85 -3.40
C LYS A 118 -25.96 7.84 -2.70
N ALA A 119 -25.34 6.94 -3.47
CA ALA A 119 -24.38 5.99 -2.93
C ALA A 119 -23.07 6.71 -2.53
N ALA A 120 -22.65 7.70 -3.30
CA ALA A 120 -21.48 8.52 -2.98
C ALA A 120 -21.68 9.37 -1.72
N GLU A 121 -22.89 9.91 -1.50
CA GLU A 121 -23.23 10.68 -0.29
C GLU A 121 -23.35 9.82 0.97
N SER A 122 -23.61 8.51 0.81
CA SER A 122 -23.61 7.56 1.93
C SER A 122 -22.20 7.22 2.44
N LEU A 123 -21.14 7.57 1.70
CA LEU A 123 -19.77 7.36 2.14
C LEU A 123 -19.34 8.50 3.06
N ALA A 124 -19.15 8.18 4.34
CA ALA A 124 -18.64 9.12 5.33
C ALA A 124 -17.11 9.13 5.32
N ASP A 125 -16.53 10.33 5.25
CA ASP A 125 -15.09 10.51 5.38
C ASP A 125 -14.67 10.41 6.87
N PRO A 126 -13.62 9.64 7.18
CA PRO A 126 -13.15 9.48 8.57
C PRO A 126 -12.67 10.77 9.22
N THR A 127 -12.17 11.72 8.41
CA THR A 127 -11.70 13.04 8.88
C THR A 127 -12.86 13.99 9.15
N GLU A 128 -13.95 13.92 8.39
CA GLU A 128 -15.11 14.81 8.55
C GLU A 128 -16.04 14.34 9.68
N TYR A 129 -16.12 13.02 9.88
CA TYR A 129 -17.01 12.41 10.85
C TYR A 129 -16.27 11.50 11.83
N GLU A 130 -15.30 12.04 12.57
CA GLU A 130 -14.53 11.27 13.57
C GLU A 130 -15.43 10.51 14.56
N ASN A 131 -16.61 11.04 14.89
CA ASN A 131 -17.57 10.43 15.81
C ASN A 131 -18.14 9.09 15.31
N LEU A 132 -18.14 8.85 14.00
CA LEU A 132 -18.60 7.58 13.40
C LEU A 132 -17.50 6.50 13.40
N PHE A 133 -16.25 6.87 13.69
CA PHE A 133 -15.09 5.98 13.62
C PHE A 133 -14.35 5.92 14.97
N PRO A 134 -14.95 5.28 16.00
CA PRO A 134 -14.27 5.08 17.27
C PRO A 134 -13.00 4.24 17.08
N GLY A 135 -11.92 4.62 17.77
CA GLY A 135 -10.63 3.93 17.71
C GLY A 135 -9.70 4.34 16.55
N LEU A 136 -10.13 5.23 15.63
CA LEU A 136 -9.29 5.65 14.51
C LEU A 136 -8.01 6.38 14.96
N LYS A 137 -8.10 7.21 16.00
CA LYS A 137 -6.95 7.95 16.54
C LYS A 137 -5.90 7.02 17.14
N GLU A 138 -6.35 5.96 17.81
CA GLU A 138 -5.48 4.91 18.34
C GLU A 138 -4.83 4.13 17.20
N ALA A 139 -5.59 3.83 16.14
CA ALA A 139 -5.09 3.15 14.96
C ALA A 139 -3.98 3.93 14.22
N PHE A 140 -4.02 5.26 14.19
CA PHE A 140 -2.91 6.06 13.63
C PHE A 140 -1.61 5.89 14.42
N VAL A 141 -1.68 5.92 15.76
CA VAL A 141 -0.51 5.71 16.62
C VAL A 141 0.05 4.30 16.44
N VAL A 142 -0.83 3.31 16.32
CA VAL A 142 -0.47 1.92 16.06
C VAL A 142 0.19 1.77 14.69
N GLU A 143 -0.31 2.45 13.65
CA GLU A 143 0.29 2.44 12.32
C GLU A 143 1.74 2.95 12.35
N GLU A 144 1.99 4.06 13.06
CA GLU A 144 3.34 4.60 13.24
C GLU A 144 4.25 3.62 14.00
N TRP A 145 3.75 3.04 15.09
CA TRP A 145 4.48 2.04 15.85
C TRP A 145 4.86 0.81 15.00
N VAL A 146 3.92 0.33 14.19
CA VAL A 146 4.15 -0.78 13.26
C VAL A 146 5.20 -0.40 12.23
N LYS A 147 5.14 0.81 11.65
CA LYS A 147 6.13 1.29 10.68
C LYS A 147 7.52 1.34 11.27
N GLU A 148 7.69 1.78 12.52
CA GLU A 148 9.00 1.82 13.20
C GLU A 148 9.50 0.42 13.60
N THR A 149 8.60 -0.47 14.03
CA THR A 149 8.97 -1.79 14.55
C THR A 149 9.21 -2.82 13.45
N HIS A 150 8.50 -2.72 12.32
CA HIS A 150 8.56 -3.68 11.20
C HIS A 150 9.54 -3.28 10.08
N VAL A 151 10.43 -2.31 10.31
CA VAL A 151 11.45 -1.94 9.30
C VAL A 151 12.38 -3.12 8.98
N ASP A 152 12.68 -3.96 9.97
CA ASP A 152 13.63 -5.05 9.83
C ASP A 152 12.94 -6.42 9.81
N LEU A 153 13.26 -7.21 8.78
CA LEU A 153 12.87 -8.61 8.70
C LEU A 153 13.61 -9.41 9.77
N TRP A 154 12.86 -10.14 10.60
CA TRP A 154 13.45 -10.98 11.63
C TRP A 154 14.14 -12.20 10.99
N PRO A 155 15.37 -12.56 11.40
CA PRO A 155 16.00 -13.80 10.99
C PRO A 155 15.12 -15.01 11.34
N ALA A 156 15.01 -15.98 10.42
CA ALA A 156 14.16 -17.16 10.60
C ALA A 156 14.45 -17.96 11.90
N LYS A 157 15.68 -17.89 12.43
CA LYS A 157 16.08 -18.52 13.70
C LYS A 157 15.30 -17.98 14.90
N GLN A 158 14.82 -16.75 14.84
CA GLN A 158 14.06 -16.11 15.92
C GLN A 158 12.56 -16.44 15.87
N TYR A 159 12.10 -17.24 14.92
CA TYR A 159 10.71 -17.68 14.82
C TYR A 159 10.11 -18.21 16.15
N PRO A 160 10.82 -18.98 17.00
CA PRO A 160 10.27 -19.43 18.28
C PRO A 160 9.95 -18.31 19.28
N LEU A 161 10.52 -17.10 19.08
CA LEU A 161 10.28 -15.92 19.92
C LEU A 161 9.14 -15.05 19.37
N VAL A 162 8.70 -15.30 18.14
CA VAL A 162 7.65 -14.52 17.48
C VAL A 162 6.30 -15.05 17.95
N THR A 163 5.50 -14.17 18.55
CA THR A 163 4.12 -14.48 18.92
C THR A 163 3.32 -14.81 17.66
N PRO A 164 2.60 -15.94 17.62
CA PRO A 164 1.73 -16.27 16.49
C PRO A 164 0.69 -15.17 16.24
N ASN A 165 0.30 -14.98 14.97
CA ASN A 165 -0.66 -13.94 14.57
C ASN A 165 -2.02 -14.04 15.28
N GLU A 166 -2.40 -15.24 15.72
CA GLU A 166 -3.67 -15.51 16.41
C GLU A 166 -3.71 -14.91 17.82
N GLU A 167 -2.57 -14.87 18.50
CA GLU A 167 -2.43 -14.38 19.87
C GLU A 167 -1.96 -12.92 19.92
N ARG A 168 -1.48 -12.40 18.79
CA ARG A 168 -0.92 -11.07 18.68
C ARG A 168 -2.02 -10.00 18.68
N ASN A 169 -1.93 -9.05 19.61
CA ASN A 169 -2.79 -7.87 19.62
C ASN A 169 -1.97 -6.58 19.51
N VAL A 170 -1.89 -6.06 18.29
CA VAL A 170 -1.12 -4.85 17.96
C VAL A 170 -1.64 -3.62 18.72
N MET A 171 -2.93 -3.55 19.01
CA MET A 171 -3.52 -2.44 19.75
C MET A 171 -3.04 -2.40 21.21
N GLU A 172 -2.87 -3.57 21.84
CA GLU A 172 -2.34 -3.67 23.21
C GLU A 172 -0.82 -3.42 23.25
N GLU A 173 -0.07 -3.93 22.26
CA GLU A 173 1.38 -3.71 22.12
C GLU A 173 1.72 -2.22 22.00
N ALA A 174 0.88 -1.44 21.32
CA ALA A 174 1.08 -0.02 21.08
C ALA A 174 0.69 0.89 22.27
N LYS A 175 0.05 0.39 23.34
CA LYS A 175 -0.50 1.23 24.43
C LYS A 175 0.51 2.06 25.25
N GLY A 176 1.80 1.94 24.99
CA GLY A 176 2.85 2.78 25.59
C GLY A 176 3.63 3.63 24.58
N PHE A 177 3.34 3.50 23.28
CA PHE A 177 4.07 4.20 22.24
C PHE A 177 3.55 5.64 22.12
N GLN A 178 4.46 6.61 22.26
CA GLN A 178 4.20 8.00 21.93
C GLN A 178 4.89 8.31 20.61
N PRO A 179 4.15 8.75 19.58
CA PRO A 179 4.77 9.09 18.30
C PRO A 179 5.76 10.24 18.48
N SER A 180 6.90 10.14 17.78
CA SER A 180 7.91 11.19 17.78
C SER A 180 7.27 12.53 17.39
N ARG A 181 7.58 13.60 18.16
CA ARG A 181 7.00 14.95 18.02
C ARG A 181 7.08 15.52 16.58
N ALA A 182 7.94 15.00 15.73
CA ALA A 182 8.09 15.42 14.34
C ALA A 182 6.87 15.07 13.46
N THR A 183 6.23 13.90 13.64
CA THR A 183 5.06 13.52 12.81
C THR A 183 3.79 14.24 13.26
N ALA A 184 3.67 14.53 14.56
CA ALA A 184 2.55 15.30 15.10
C ALA A 184 2.48 16.74 14.55
N GLN A 185 3.62 17.33 14.15
CA GLN A 185 3.66 18.64 13.51
C GLN A 185 3.34 18.57 12.02
N GLN A 186 3.76 17.53 11.29
CA GLN A 186 3.40 17.34 9.88
C GLN A 186 1.91 17.06 9.68
N VAL A 187 1.30 16.22 10.53
CA VAL A 187 -0.15 16.01 10.52
C VAL A 187 -0.90 17.31 10.78
N ARG A 188 -0.37 18.19 11.65
CA ARG A 188 -1.01 19.47 12.00
C ARG A 188 -0.81 20.56 10.93
N GLU A 189 0.30 20.54 10.20
CA GLU A 189 0.55 21.46 9.08
C GLU A 189 -0.22 21.06 7.81
N GLU A 190 -0.36 19.76 7.50
CA GLU A 190 -1.24 19.31 6.40
C GLU A 190 -2.74 19.52 6.71
N LEU A 191 -3.12 19.59 7.99
CA LEU A 191 -4.48 19.92 8.44
C LEU A 191 -4.83 21.43 8.40
N HIS A 192 -3.88 22.33 8.07
CA HIS A 192 -4.11 23.78 8.16
C HIS A 192 -3.67 24.61 6.93
N GLU A 193 -3.78 24.08 5.71
CA GLU A 193 -3.90 24.95 4.53
C GLU A 193 -5.38 25.31 4.28
N PRO A 194 -5.84 26.51 4.68
CA PRO A 194 -6.99 27.11 4.04
C PRO A 194 -6.57 27.61 2.66
N ASP A 195 -7.23 27.04 1.66
CA ASP A 195 -7.32 27.53 0.29
C ASP A 195 -7.44 29.08 0.25
N GLY A 196 -6.58 29.71 -0.56
CA GLY A 196 -6.82 31.06 -1.09
C GLY A 196 -6.39 32.27 -0.24
N LYS A 197 -5.08 32.54 -0.17
CA LYS A 197 -4.61 33.95 -0.15
C LYS A 197 -4.50 34.44 -1.60
N PRO A 198 -5.26 35.46 -2.05
CA PRO A 198 -4.98 36.08 -3.33
C PRO A 198 -3.61 36.76 -3.24
N ALA A 199 -2.74 36.39 -4.18
CA ALA A 199 -1.43 36.96 -4.36
C ALA A 199 -1.52 38.48 -4.47
N SER A 200 -0.86 39.16 -3.53
CA SER A 200 -0.41 40.53 -3.68
C SER A 200 0.61 40.58 -4.82
N SER A 201 0.22 41.16 -5.96
CA SER A 201 1.17 41.56 -7.00
C SER A 201 1.74 42.95 -6.71
N PRO A 202 3.02 43.19 -7.04
CA PRO A 202 3.75 44.37 -6.62
C PRO A 202 3.46 45.61 -7.46
N VAL A 203 3.72 46.74 -6.81
CA VAL A 203 3.72 48.14 -7.28
C VAL A 203 4.32 48.32 -8.69
N MET A 204 3.58 49.02 -9.56
CA MET A 204 4.16 49.90 -10.58
C MET A 204 3.62 51.31 -10.41
N THR A 205 4.51 52.20 -9.98
CA THR A 205 4.42 53.66 -10.10
C THR A 205 4.27 54.09 -11.56
N SER A 206 3.27 54.92 -11.86
CA SER A 206 3.32 55.90 -12.95
C SER A 206 2.37 57.08 -12.68
N GLN A 207 3.01 58.19 -12.31
CA GLN A 207 2.79 59.58 -12.72
C GLN A 207 1.39 60.24 -12.65
N LYS A 208 1.41 61.38 -11.93
CA LYS A 208 0.44 62.49 -11.94
C LYS A 208 0.37 63.17 -13.32
N GLU A 209 -0.84 63.53 -13.76
CA GLU A 209 -1.19 64.72 -14.57
C GLU A 209 -2.73 64.92 -14.39
N GLU A 210 -3.16 65.87 -13.56
CA GLU A 210 -3.63 67.22 -13.93
C GLU A 210 -5.13 67.28 -14.30
N LYS A 211 -5.96 67.67 -13.33
CA LYS A 211 -6.82 68.87 -13.39
C LYS A 211 -7.39 69.22 -12.03
#